data_AF-K1SB85-F1
#
_entry.id   AF-K1SB85-F1
#
_cell.length_a   1.000
_cell.length_b   1.000
_cell.length_c   1.000
_cell.angle_alpha   90.00
_cell.angle_beta   90.00
_cell.angle_gamma   90.00
#
_symmetry.space_group_name_H-M   'P 1'
#
loop_
_entity.id
_entity.type
_entity.pdbx_description
1 polymer ?
#
loop_
_entity_poly.entity_id
_entity_poly.type
_entity_poly.pdbx_seq_one_letter_code
_entity_poly.pdbx_strand_id
1 'polypeptide(L)'
;MDFETAKKAIDFYLKRSEKADQLALSFYGGEPLLEFELIKKCVSYILQRKGDKKILFTMTTNGTLMTEDVIEFLVKYEFNLMISLDGDKKSHDINRRFKTGKGSFDIILENLSRLKAYNEEYYSKVLFNCVISSSSDLENIYRFY
;
A
#
# COMPACT_ATOMS: atom_id res chain seq x y z
N MET A 1 -10.17 5.09 12.48
CA MET A 1 -11.48 4.43 12.19
C MET A 1 -11.54 3.20 13.07
N ASP A 2 -12.66 2.91 13.72
CA ASP A 2 -12.77 1.67 14.51
C ASP A 2 -13.20 0.47 13.65
N PHE A 3 -13.07 -0.73 14.21
CA PHE A 3 -13.42 -1.96 13.49
C PHE A 3 -14.93 -2.08 13.21
N GLU A 4 -15.79 -1.60 14.11
CA GLU A 4 -17.25 -1.67 13.88
C GLU A 4 -17.69 -0.79 12.70
N THR A 5 -17.08 0.37 12.52
CA THR A 5 -17.29 1.21 11.34
C THR A 5 -16.78 0.51 10.07
N ALA A 6 -15.59 -0.09 10.13
CA ALA A 6 -15.04 -0.82 8.99
C ALA A 6 -15.90 -2.02 8.57
N LYS A 7 -16.44 -2.79 9.54
CA LYS A 7 -17.40 -3.88 9.28
C LYS A 7 -18.65 -3.38 8.57
N LYS A 8 -19.26 -2.30 9.08
CA LYS A 8 -20.44 -1.70 8.45
C LYS A 8 -20.15 -1.26 7.00
N ALA A 9 -18.97 -0.73 6.73
CA ALA A 9 -18.56 -0.37 5.37
C ALA A 9 -18.41 -1.60 4.47
N ILE A 10 -17.78 -2.68 4.98
CA ILE A 10 -17.64 -3.96 4.25
C ILE A 10 -19.02 -4.59 3.98
N ASP A 11 -19.89 -4.65 4.98
CA ASP A 11 -21.23 -5.24 4.83
C ASP A 11 -22.07 -4.45 3.82
N PHE A 12 -21.98 -3.11 3.87
CA PHE A 12 -22.61 -2.24 2.88
C PHE A 12 -22.08 -2.51 1.48
N TYR A 13 -20.76 -2.63 1.32
CA TYR A 13 -20.12 -2.93 0.04
C TYR A 13 -20.55 -4.29 -0.53
N LEU A 14 -20.55 -5.33 0.30
CA LEU A 14 -20.94 -6.69 -0.10
C LEU A 14 -22.40 -6.72 -0.57
N LYS A 15 -23.32 -6.09 0.18
CA LYS A 15 -24.74 -5.99 -0.17
C LYS A 15 -24.97 -5.28 -1.51
N ARG A 16 -24.13 -4.29 -1.84
CA ARG A 16 -24.23 -3.55 -3.12
C ARG A 16 -23.53 -4.24 -4.28
N SER A 17 -22.74 -5.28 -4.00
CA SER A 17 -21.92 -5.99 -4.97
C SER A 17 -22.41 -7.42 -5.20
N GLU A 18 -23.69 -7.72 -4.95
CA GLU A 18 -24.28 -9.06 -5.07
C GLU A 18 -24.05 -9.69 -6.46
N LYS A 19 -24.16 -8.90 -7.53
CA LYS A 19 -23.97 -9.35 -8.93
C LYS A 19 -22.53 -9.32 -9.43
N ALA A 20 -21.57 -8.87 -8.61
CA ALA A 20 -20.17 -8.81 -9.02
C ALA A 20 -19.48 -10.16 -8.76
N ASP A 21 -18.75 -10.66 -9.75
CA ASP A 21 -17.95 -11.89 -9.64
C ASP A 21 -16.62 -11.65 -8.91
N GLN A 22 -16.14 -10.40 -8.95
CA GLN A 22 -14.91 -9.96 -8.31
C GLN A 22 -15.15 -8.71 -7.47
N LEU A 23 -14.61 -8.75 -6.25
CA LEU A 23 -14.61 -7.66 -5.30
C LEU A 23 -13.23 -6.99 -5.27
N ALA A 24 -13.20 -5.72 -4.86
CA ALA A 24 -11.97 -4.99 -4.58
C ALA A 24 -12.10 -4.26 -3.25
N LEU A 25 -11.16 -4.50 -2.34
CA LEU A 25 -11.06 -3.78 -1.07
C LEU A 25 -9.73 -3.02 -1.04
N SER A 26 -9.83 -1.69 -1.04
CA SER A 26 -8.67 -0.81 -1.09
C SER A 26 -8.43 -0.13 0.25
N PHE A 27 -7.20 -0.18 0.73
CA PHE A 27 -6.76 0.48 1.95
C PHE A 27 -6.03 1.77 1.58
N TYR A 28 -6.57 2.90 2.03
CA TYR A 28 -6.10 4.24 1.70
C TYR A 28 -6.25 5.16 2.92
N GLY A 29 -5.76 6.40 2.81
CA GLY A 29 -5.88 7.43 3.84
C GLY A 29 -4.64 8.31 3.90
N GLY A 30 -4.17 8.58 5.11
CA GLY A 30 -2.81 9.09 5.33
C GLY A 30 -1.79 7.99 5.12
N GLU A 31 -1.46 7.25 6.18
CA GLU A 31 -0.65 6.03 6.10
C GLU A 31 -1.46 4.84 6.63
N PRO A 32 -1.93 3.91 5.77
CA PRO A 32 -2.77 2.80 6.20
C PRO A 32 -2.06 1.84 7.16
N LEU A 33 -0.74 1.64 7.03
CA LEU A 33 0.01 0.71 7.87
C LEU A 33 0.11 1.13 9.35
N LEU A 34 -0.25 2.37 9.69
CA LEU A 34 -0.44 2.78 11.09
C LEU A 34 -1.55 1.98 11.79
N GLU A 35 -2.50 1.44 11.02
CA GLU A 35 -3.64 0.66 11.51
C GLU A 35 -3.57 -0.79 10.99
N PHE A 36 -2.37 -1.37 10.94
CA PHE A 36 -2.14 -2.72 10.40
C PHE A 36 -3.02 -3.79 11.04
N GLU A 37 -3.24 -3.74 12.36
CA GLU A 37 -4.16 -4.66 13.04
C GLU A 37 -5.61 -4.55 12.55
N LEU A 38 -6.08 -3.34 12.26
CA LEU A 38 -7.39 -3.12 11.68
C LEU A 38 -7.46 -3.70 10.26
N ILE A 39 -6.41 -3.51 9.45
CA ILE A 39 -6.32 -4.09 8.10
C ILE A 39 -6.45 -5.61 8.15
N LYS A 40 -5.70 -6.27 9.05
CA LYS A 40 -5.80 -7.73 9.26
C LYS A 40 -7.22 -8.16 9.60
N LYS A 41 -7.89 -7.44 10.50
CA LYS A 41 -9.29 -7.71 10.87
C LYS A 41 -10.24 -7.53 9.69
N CYS A 42 -10.08 -6.48 8.89
CA CYS A 42 -10.87 -6.23 7.69
C CYS A 42 -10.72 -7.33 6.63
N VAL A 43 -9.47 -7.72 6.33
CA VAL A 43 -9.15 -8.82 5.40
C VAL A 43 -9.79 -10.12 5.88
N SER A 44 -9.60 -10.49 7.15
CA SER A 44 -10.23 -11.68 7.72
C SER A 44 -11.76 -11.61 7.65
N TYR A 45 -12.34 -10.45 7.94
CA TYR A 45 -13.80 -10.28 8.00
C TYR A 45 -14.46 -10.44 6.62
N ILE A 46 -13.89 -9.84 5.57
CA ILE A 46 -14.42 -9.93 4.22
C ILE A 46 -14.21 -11.31 3.61
N LEU A 47 -13.08 -11.97 3.89
CA LEU A 47 -12.81 -13.33 3.41
C LEU A 47 -13.84 -14.35 3.92
N GLN A 48 -14.35 -14.16 5.14
CA GLN A 48 -15.42 -14.99 5.71
C GLN A 48 -16.81 -14.73 5.11
N ARG A 49 -17.00 -13.62 4.38
CA ARG A 49 -18.33 -13.14 3.94
C ARG A 49 -18.48 -12.98 2.43
N LYS A 50 -17.38 -12.93 1.68
CA LYS A 50 -17.41 -12.77 0.22
C LYS A 50 -18.03 -13.96 -0.53
N GLY A 51 -18.24 -15.10 0.15
CA GLY A 51 -18.61 -16.36 -0.48
C GLY A 51 -17.55 -16.82 -1.49
N ASP A 52 -17.98 -17.27 -2.65
CA ASP A 52 -17.10 -17.79 -3.71
C ASP A 52 -16.48 -16.70 -4.60
N LYS A 53 -16.83 -15.43 -4.37
CA LYS A 53 -16.33 -14.31 -5.17
C LYS A 53 -14.82 -14.17 -5.05
N LYS A 54 -14.17 -13.78 -6.15
CA LYS A 54 -12.76 -13.36 -6.10
C LYS A 54 -12.67 -12.04 -5.35
N ILE A 55 -11.55 -11.80 -4.67
CA ILE A 55 -11.29 -10.52 -4.02
C ILE A 55 -9.88 -10.06 -4.34
N LEU A 56 -9.76 -8.79 -4.72
CA LEU A 56 -8.50 -8.09 -4.87
C LEU A 56 -8.31 -7.16 -3.68
N PHE A 57 -7.15 -7.22 -3.04
CA PHE A 57 -6.74 -6.23 -2.07
C PHE A 57 -5.81 -5.23 -2.72
N THR A 58 -6.00 -3.95 -2.44
CA THR A 58 -5.08 -2.91 -2.91
C THR A 58 -4.67 -2.00 -1.75
N MET A 59 -3.47 -1.45 -1.80
CA MET A 59 -2.98 -0.52 -0.80
C MET A 59 -2.09 0.53 -1.44
N THR A 60 -2.28 1.78 -1.01
CA THR A 60 -1.31 2.85 -1.26
C THR A 60 -0.67 3.24 0.06
N THR A 61 0.66 3.15 0.14
CA THR A 61 1.44 3.42 1.35
C THR A 61 2.66 4.26 1.02
N ASN A 62 3.15 5.00 2.00
CA ASN A 62 4.44 5.68 1.93
C ASN A 62 5.63 4.71 2.05
N GLY A 63 5.40 3.42 2.35
CA GLY A 63 6.42 2.37 2.37
C GLY A 63 7.35 2.40 3.60
N THR A 64 7.17 3.35 4.53
CA THR A 64 8.09 3.50 5.68
C THR A 64 7.86 2.49 6.80
N LEU A 65 6.68 1.84 6.84
CA LEU A 65 6.26 0.91 7.89
C LEU A 65 6.20 -0.55 7.41
N MET A 66 6.91 -0.89 6.34
CA MET A 66 6.93 -2.25 5.77
C MET A 66 7.89 -3.16 6.53
N THR A 67 7.51 -3.55 7.75
CA THR A 67 8.21 -4.58 8.54
C THR A 67 8.08 -5.96 7.88
N GLU A 68 8.82 -6.94 8.39
CA GLU A 68 8.71 -8.35 7.96
C GLU A 68 7.26 -8.85 8.03
N ASP A 69 6.58 -8.71 9.18
CA ASP A 69 5.17 -9.10 9.33
C ASP A 69 4.24 -8.47 8.29
N VAL A 70 4.50 -7.20 7.93
CA VAL A 70 3.72 -6.49 6.91
C VAL A 70 4.01 -7.08 5.53
N ILE A 71 5.29 -7.29 5.20
CA ILE A 71 5.72 -7.88 3.92
C ILE A 71 5.09 -9.27 3.74
N GLU A 72 5.23 -10.14 4.74
CA GLU A 72 4.66 -11.48 4.73
C GLU A 72 3.14 -11.43 4.51
N PHE A 73 2.44 -10.52 5.20
CA PHE A 73 1.00 -10.36 5.06
C PHE A 73 0.60 -9.88 3.67
N LEU A 74 1.26 -8.86 3.13
CA LEU A 74 0.95 -8.31 1.80
C LEU A 74 1.17 -9.34 0.70
N VAL A 75 2.25 -10.12 0.79
CA VAL A 75 2.55 -11.22 -0.15
C VAL A 75 1.54 -12.35 -0.01
N LYS A 76 1.23 -12.78 1.23
CA LYS A 76 0.27 -13.86 1.50
C LYS A 76 -1.11 -13.61 0.89
N TYR A 77 -1.57 -12.36 0.92
CA TYR A 77 -2.88 -11.97 0.40
C TYR A 77 -2.80 -11.29 -0.98
N GLU A 78 -1.64 -11.36 -1.64
CA GLU A 78 -1.40 -10.83 -2.99
C GLU A 78 -1.92 -9.39 -3.18
N PHE A 79 -1.55 -8.50 -2.27
CA PHE A 79 -1.96 -7.09 -2.36
C PHE A 79 -1.41 -6.43 -3.62
N ASN A 80 -2.24 -5.70 -4.36
CA ASN A 80 -1.74 -4.73 -5.34
C ASN A 80 -1.22 -3.51 -4.61
N LEU A 81 0.10 -3.39 -4.55
CA LEU A 81 0.79 -2.38 -3.75
C LEU A 81 1.22 -1.20 -4.63
N MET A 82 0.82 0.01 -4.22
CA MET A 82 1.29 1.27 -4.77
C MET A 82 2.14 2.00 -3.73
N ILE A 83 3.40 2.26 -4.06
CA ILE A 83 4.37 2.93 -3.19
C ILE A 83 4.57 4.37 -3.64
N SER A 84 4.45 5.27 -2.68
CA SER A 84 4.76 6.69 -2.86
C SER A 84 6.25 6.97 -2.86
N LEU A 85 6.78 7.19 -4.07
CA LEU A 85 8.20 7.41 -4.34
C LEU A 85 8.32 8.48 -5.44
N ASP A 86 8.84 9.67 -5.11
CA ASP A 86 8.91 10.77 -6.07
C ASP A 86 10.22 10.80 -6.87
N GLY A 87 10.74 9.63 -7.27
CA GLY A 87 12.00 9.50 -8.00
C GLY A 87 13.23 9.44 -7.09
N ASP A 88 14.32 10.08 -7.51
CA ASP A 88 15.59 10.05 -6.80
C ASP A 88 15.50 10.67 -5.39
N LYS A 89 16.52 10.41 -4.56
CA LYS A 89 16.55 10.87 -3.17
C LYS A 89 16.28 12.36 -3.03
N LYS A 90 16.89 13.18 -3.89
CA LYS A 90 16.73 14.63 -3.82
C LYS A 90 15.28 15.02 -4.12
N SER A 91 14.68 14.50 -5.19
CA SER A 91 13.29 14.80 -5.54
C SER A 91 12.31 14.29 -4.48
N HIS A 92 12.51 13.07 -3.98
CA HIS A 92 11.70 12.48 -2.93
C HIS A 92 11.75 13.26 -1.62
N ASP A 93 12.94 13.48 -1.08
CA ASP A 93 13.11 14.05 0.25
C ASP A 93 12.77 15.54 0.30
N ILE A 94 12.56 16.24 -0.83
CA ILE A 94 12.01 17.61 -0.82
C ILE A 94 10.57 17.61 -0.31
N ASN A 95 9.75 16.66 -0.77
CA ASN A 95 8.32 16.63 -0.49
C ASN A 95 7.93 15.63 0.61
N ARG A 96 8.70 14.55 0.77
CA ARG A 96 8.38 13.42 1.65
C ARG A 96 9.38 13.34 2.78
N ARG A 97 9.05 14.04 3.86
CA ARG A 97 9.83 14.10 5.11
C ARG A 97 9.00 13.62 6.28
N PHE A 98 9.66 13.01 7.24
CA PHE A 98 9.08 12.80 8.57
C PHE A 98 8.79 14.13 9.25
N LYS A 99 7.98 14.11 10.31
CA LYS A 99 7.70 15.29 11.15
C LYS A 99 8.97 15.93 11.73
N THR A 100 10.05 15.17 11.83
CA THR A 100 11.38 15.63 12.26
C THR A 100 12.14 16.40 11.17
N GLY A 101 11.65 16.41 9.93
CA GLY A 101 12.32 16.99 8.78
C GLY A 101 13.29 16.04 8.06
N LYS A 102 13.52 14.83 8.59
CA LYS A 102 14.35 13.81 7.92
C LYS A 102 13.63 13.26 6.68
N GLY A 103 14.38 13.04 5.60
CA GLY A 103 13.88 12.37 4.40
C GLY A 103 13.48 10.91 4.63
N SER A 104 12.55 10.40 3.83
CA SER A 104 12.06 9.01 3.90
C SER A 104 12.65 8.07 2.85
N PHE A 105 13.39 8.59 1.87
CA PHE A 105 13.85 7.81 0.72
C PHE A 105 14.64 6.54 1.09
N ASP A 106 15.65 6.65 1.96
CA ASP A 106 16.51 5.51 2.30
C ASP A 106 15.74 4.37 2.96
N ILE A 107 14.79 4.71 3.84
CA ILE A 107 13.96 3.72 4.55
C ILE A 107 13.06 2.98 3.57
N ILE A 108 12.51 3.69 2.59
CA ILE A 108 11.66 3.08 1.55
C ILE A 108 12.48 2.12 0.70
N LEU A 109 13.68 2.51 0.25
CA LEU A 109 14.55 1.61 -0.52
C LEU A 109 14.98 0.37 0.28
N GLU A 110 15.30 0.53 1.56
CA GLU A 110 15.63 -0.61 2.43
C GLU A 110 14.45 -1.59 2.53
N ASN A 111 13.24 -1.08 2.76
CA ASN A 111 12.04 -1.90 2.83
C ASN A 111 11.69 -2.57 1.49
N LEU A 112 11.87 -1.87 0.37
CA LEU A 112 11.69 -2.43 -0.97
C LEU A 112 12.73 -3.52 -1.26
N SER A 113 13.97 -3.34 -0.81
CA SER A 113 15.01 -4.37 -0.91
C SER A 113 14.66 -5.62 -0.11
N ARG A 114 14.12 -5.46 1.12
CA ARG A 114 13.61 -6.57 1.92
C ARG A 114 12.43 -7.27 1.24
N LEU A 115 11.49 -6.52 0.69
CA LEU A 115 10.37 -7.09 -0.07
C LEU A 115 10.86 -7.91 -1.27
N LYS A 116 11.80 -7.35 -2.04
CA LYS A 116 12.41 -8.04 -3.19
C LYS A 116 13.12 -9.32 -2.77
N ALA A 117 13.90 -9.29 -1.69
CA ALA A 117 14.59 -10.45 -1.16
C ALA A 117 13.64 -11.54 -0.65
N TYR A 118 12.50 -11.14 -0.07
CA TYR A 118 11.47 -12.06 0.40
C TYR A 118 10.69 -12.70 -0.74
N ASN A 119 10.28 -11.92 -1.75
CA ASN A 119 9.56 -12.43 -2.92
C ASN A 119 9.75 -11.50 -4.15
N GLU A 120 10.65 -11.90 -5.06
CA GLU A 120 11.00 -11.11 -6.25
C GLU A 120 9.85 -11.00 -7.26
N GLU A 121 9.03 -12.05 -7.42
CA GLU A 121 7.88 -12.05 -8.35
C GLU A 121 6.78 -11.10 -7.87
N TYR A 122 6.52 -11.07 -6.56
CA TYR A 122 5.59 -10.12 -5.99
C TYR A 122 6.14 -8.69 -6.08
N TYR A 123 7.43 -8.50 -5.79
CA TYR A 123 8.10 -7.20 -5.93
C TYR A 123 7.98 -6.64 -7.36
N SER A 124 8.11 -7.47 -8.41
CA SER A 124 8.00 -7.00 -9.79
C SER A 124 6.61 -6.47 -10.18
N LYS A 125 5.59 -6.70 -9.35
CA LYS A 125 4.21 -6.22 -9.53
C LYS A 125 3.94 -4.92 -8.76
N VAL A 126 4.87 -4.46 -7.92
CA VAL A 126 4.74 -3.21 -7.16
C VAL A 126 4.73 -2.01 -8.10
N LEU A 127 3.77 -1.12 -7.90
CA LEU A 127 3.64 0.12 -8.65
C LEU A 127 4.18 1.29 -7.84
N PHE A 128 4.71 2.30 -8.52
CA PHE A 128 5.18 3.53 -7.89
C PHE A 128 4.33 4.72 -8.33
N ASN A 129 3.94 5.58 -7.40
CA ASN A 129 3.36 6.88 -7.72
C ASN A 129 4.33 8.01 -7.36
N CYS A 130 4.65 8.82 -8.37
CA CYS A 130 5.54 9.96 -8.27
C CYS A 130 4.73 11.25 -8.36
N VAL A 131 4.90 12.13 -7.37
CA VAL A 131 4.38 13.50 -7.43
C VAL A 131 5.38 14.37 -8.18
N ILE A 132 4.89 15.09 -9.19
CA ILE A 132 5.68 16.07 -9.96
C ILE A 132 5.24 17.46 -9.53
N SER A 133 6.22 18.28 -9.12
CA SER A 133 6.06 19.68 -8.72
C SER A 133 7.01 20.59 -9.52
N SER A 134 6.86 21.91 -9.39
CA SER A 134 7.78 22.88 -10.01
C SER A 134 9.23 22.76 -9.52
N SER A 135 9.45 22.14 -8.35
CA SER A 135 10.78 21.85 -7.80
C SER A 135 11.37 20.51 -8.25
N SER A 136 10.62 19.73 -9.03
CA SER A 136 11.03 18.39 -9.47
C SER A 136 11.98 18.46 -10.65
N ASP A 137 13.05 17.66 -10.59
CA ASP A 137 13.97 17.46 -11.71
C ASP A 137 13.48 16.27 -12.55
N LEU A 138 12.74 16.57 -13.62
CA LEU A 138 12.10 15.56 -14.45
C LEU A 138 13.09 14.59 -15.09
N GLU A 139 14.29 15.05 -15.45
CA GLU A 139 15.30 14.20 -16.06
C GLU A 139 15.83 13.19 -15.05
N ASN A 140 16.13 13.65 -13.83
CA ASN A 140 16.61 12.76 -12.77
C ASN A 140 15.53 11.78 -12.30
N ILE A 141 14.27 12.20 -12.21
CA ILE A 141 13.15 11.31 -11.90
C ILE A 141 12.98 10.25 -13.00
N TYR A 142 13.05 10.64 -14.27
CA TYR A 142 12.93 9.70 -15.38
C TYR A 142 14.06 8.67 -15.41
N ARG A 143 15.30 9.06 -15.08
CA ARG A 143 16.47 8.16 -15.02
C ARG A 143 16.45 7.20 -13.83
N PHE A 144 15.71 7.53 -12.78
CA PHE A 144 15.64 6.72 -11.56
C PHE A 144 14.78 5.45 -11.75
N TYR A 145 13.72 5.55 -12.55
CA TYR A 145 12.81 4.46 -12.88
C TYR A 145 13.27 3.66 -14.09
#